data_AF-A0A2D3LNE9-F1
#
_entry.id   AF-A0A2D3LNE9-F1
#
_cell.length_a   1.000
_cell.length_b   1.000
_cell.length_c   1.000
_cell.angle_alpha   90.00
_cell.angle_beta   90.00
_cell.angle_gamma   90.00
#
_symmetry.space_group_name_H-M   'P 1'
#
loop_
_entity.id
_entity.type
_entity.pdbx_description
1 polymer ?
#
loop_
_entity_poly.entity_id
_entity_poly.type
_entity_poly.pdbx_seq_one_letter_code
_entity_poly.pdbx_strand_id
1 'polypeptide(L)'
;MGLLLVYGAVYLIFHRTPATDEEVNLYIQNSEVVELTDITFYDEEEMVRYARIPWRRNHSSRYKDIAKLQSTDSKKCFVLESYGAPFSITIDTNTLRRSPKVYIVVNKDDMNNPKLGSKENPVVVLWWYIDSNYKFYEVSEKDYKNGVKEYLTYCQNG
;
A
#
# COMPACT_ATOMS: atom_id res chain seq x y z
N MET A 1 6.90 33.30 3.51
CA MET A 1 7.20 32.24 2.52
C MET A 1 8.26 31.28 3.09
N GLY A 2 7.93 30.54 4.15
CA GLY A 2 8.94 29.73 4.86
C GLY A 2 8.39 28.63 5.75
N LEU A 3 7.12 28.24 5.56
CA LEU A 3 6.45 27.21 6.36
C LEU A 3 6.01 25.98 5.53
N LEU A 4 6.04 26.07 4.20
CA LEU A 4 5.65 24.99 3.29
C LEU A 4 6.81 24.03 2.95
N LEU A 5 8.06 24.45 3.16
CA LEU A 5 9.23 23.61 2.91
C LEU A 5 9.54 22.63 4.06
N VAL A 6 8.94 22.84 5.25
CA VAL A 6 9.21 21.98 6.42
C VAL A 6 8.42 20.68 6.37
N TYR A 7 7.18 20.68 5.87
CA TYR A 7 6.40 19.43 5.73
C TYR A 7 6.95 18.50 4.64
N GLY A 8 7.48 19.04 3.54
CA GLY A 8 8.05 18.23 2.45
C GLY A 8 9.40 17.56 2.77
N ALA A 9 10.14 18.06 3.77
CA ALA A 9 11.39 17.45 4.23
C ALA A 9 11.20 16.49 5.43
N VAL A 10 10.08 16.60 6.16
CA VAL A 10 9.73 15.68 7.26
C VAL A 10 9.08 14.41 6.75
N TYR A 11 8.37 14.43 5.61
CA TYR A 11 7.66 13.24 5.12
C TYR A 11 8.58 12.12 4.60
N LEU A 12 9.81 12.47 4.18
CA LEU A 12 10.83 11.53 3.70
C LEU A 12 11.91 11.21 4.76
N ILE A 13 11.87 11.82 5.94
CA ILE A 13 12.88 11.63 6.98
C ILE A 13 12.22 11.60 8.36
N PHE A 14 12.24 10.43 9.00
CA PHE A 14 11.84 10.14 10.38
C PHE A 14 10.35 9.99 10.68
N HIS A 15 9.91 8.75 10.66
CA HIS A 15 9.05 8.28 11.74
C HIS A 15 9.84 7.25 12.58
N ARG A 16 10.46 7.73 13.67
CA ARG A 16 10.91 6.86 14.78
C ARG A 16 9.74 6.40 15.66
N THR A 17 8.55 6.92 15.38
CA THR A 17 7.30 6.69 16.10
C THR A 17 6.28 6.04 15.15
N PRO A 18 5.55 5.00 15.58
CA PRO A 18 4.46 4.45 14.79
C PRO A 18 3.47 5.56 14.37
N ALA A 19 2.94 5.49 13.16
CA ALA A 19 1.91 6.41 12.70
C ALA A 19 0.75 6.45 13.71
N THR A 20 0.33 7.66 14.06
CA THR A 20 -0.83 7.92 14.90
C THR A 20 -2.11 7.53 14.17
N ASP A 21 -3.19 7.29 14.91
CA ASP A 21 -4.47 6.95 14.29
C ASP A 21 -5.03 8.13 13.47
N GLU A 22 -4.67 9.37 13.81
CA GLU A 22 -5.03 10.57 13.03
C GLU A 22 -4.28 10.63 11.70
N GLU A 23 -2.97 10.39 11.68
CA GLU A 23 -2.18 10.31 10.44
C GLU A 23 -2.70 9.19 9.53
N VAL A 24 -2.98 8.02 10.10
CA VAL A 24 -3.59 6.91 9.35
C VAL A 24 -4.92 7.38 8.77
N ASN A 25 -5.84 7.91 9.58
CA ASN A 25 -7.16 8.37 9.11
C ASN A 25 -7.08 9.41 7.99
N LEU A 26 -6.22 10.42 8.12
CA LEU A 26 -6.00 11.43 7.09
C LEU A 26 -5.50 10.79 5.79
N TYR A 27 -4.60 9.82 5.90
CA TYR A 27 -4.08 9.09 4.76
C TYR A 27 -5.16 8.22 4.07
N ILE A 28 -6.05 7.56 4.84
CA ILE A 28 -7.24 6.85 4.31
C ILE A 28 -8.15 7.85 3.57
N GLN A 29 -8.49 8.96 4.22
CA GLN A 29 -9.45 9.94 3.70
C GLN A 29 -8.96 10.63 2.41
N ASN A 30 -7.64 10.76 2.24
CA ASN A 30 -7.04 11.30 1.03
C ASN A 30 -6.81 10.24 -0.08
N SER A 31 -7.53 9.12 -0.03
CA SER A 31 -7.40 8.08 -1.05
C SER A 31 -8.42 8.21 -2.19
N GLU A 32 -8.08 7.60 -3.32
CA GLU A 32 -8.95 7.48 -4.48
C GLU A 32 -8.94 6.07 -5.05
N VAL A 33 -10.00 5.74 -5.79
CA VAL A 33 -10.08 4.51 -6.58
C VAL A 33 -9.55 4.80 -7.97
N VAL A 34 -8.56 4.02 -8.40
CA VAL A 34 -8.03 4.04 -9.77
C VAL A 34 -8.43 2.73 -10.44
N GLU A 35 -9.02 2.82 -11.62
CA GLU A 35 -9.27 1.68 -12.50
C GLU A 35 -8.01 1.44 -13.34
N LEU A 36 -7.48 0.22 -13.29
CA LEU A 36 -6.38 -0.24 -14.11
C LEU A 36 -6.88 -1.26 -15.13
N THR A 37 -6.56 -1.02 -16.39
CA THR A 37 -6.63 -2.03 -17.46
C THR A 37 -5.22 -2.43 -17.88
N ASP A 38 -5.11 -3.61 -18.49
CA ASP A 38 -3.84 -4.13 -19.05
C ASP A 38 -2.65 -4.05 -18.08
N ILE A 39 -2.79 -4.70 -16.91
CA ILE A 39 -1.74 -4.79 -15.89
C ILE A 39 -0.71 -5.88 -16.21
N THR A 40 0.55 -5.61 -15.89
CA THR A 40 1.64 -6.60 -15.97
C THR A 40 2.33 -6.73 -14.63
N PHE A 41 2.28 -7.92 -14.02
CA PHE A 41 3.08 -8.23 -12.84
C PHE A 41 4.52 -8.50 -13.24
N TYR A 42 5.47 -7.96 -12.47
CA TYR A 42 6.90 -8.13 -12.73
C TYR A 42 7.69 -8.66 -11.54
N ASP A 43 7.09 -8.72 -10.36
CA ASP A 43 7.70 -9.25 -9.14
C ASP A 43 6.61 -9.72 -8.16
N GLU A 44 6.77 -10.92 -7.62
CA GLU A 44 5.79 -11.60 -6.78
C GLU A 44 6.53 -12.39 -5.71
N GLU A 45 6.29 -12.03 -4.45
CA GLU A 45 6.95 -12.63 -3.30
C GLU A 45 5.90 -13.04 -2.26
N GLU A 46 5.86 -14.32 -1.91
CA GLU A 46 4.95 -14.85 -0.89
C GLU A 46 5.69 -15.02 0.45
N MET A 47 4.95 -14.87 1.55
CA MET A 47 5.45 -15.11 2.91
C MET A 47 6.77 -14.37 3.21
N VAL A 48 6.89 -13.12 2.76
CA VAL A 48 8.04 -12.27 3.06
C VAL A 48 8.01 -11.90 4.52
N ARG A 49 8.98 -12.41 5.28
CA ARG A 49 9.12 -12.10 6.70
C ARG A 49 9.54 -10.63 6.86
N TYR A 50 8.79 -9.87 7.66
CA TYR A 50 9.14 -8.49 7.98
C TYR A 50 9.27 -8.28 9.49
N ALA A 51 10.12 -7.34 9.88
CA ALA A 51 10.38 -7.00 11.28
C ALA A 51 9.66 -5.70 11.65
N ARG A 52 8.75 -5.77 12.63
CA ARG A 52 8.23 -4.59 13.33
C ARG A 52 9.20 -4.27 14.46
N ILE A 53 10.01 -3.22 14.33
CA ILE A 53 10.84 -2.70 15.44
C ILE A 53 10.16 -1.41 15.94
N PRO A 54 10.16 -1.04 17.25
CA PRO A 54 11.02 -1.52 18.34
C PRO A 54 10.24 -2.09 19.55
N TRP A 55 10.89 -2.90 20.39
CA TRP A 55 10.45 -3.14 21.77
C TRP A 55 9.09 -3.81 21.97
N ARG A 56 9.02 -5.15 21.79
CA ARG A 56 8.47 -6.08 22.80
C ARG A 56 8.62 -7.51 22.29
N ARG A 57 8.97 -8.39 23.22
CA ARG A 57 9.08 -9.84 23.07
C ARG A 57 7.74 -10.44 22.65
N ASN A 58 7.38 -10.35 21.37
CA ASN A 58 6.36 -11.22 20.79
C ASN A 58 7.02 -12.05 19.69
N HIS A 59 7.11 -13.35 19.94
CA HIS A 59 7.74 -14.34 19.08
C HIS A 59 6.88 -14.70 17.85
N SER A 60 5.88 -13.88 17.49
CA SER A 60 5.10 -14.12 16.27
C SER A 60 5.86 -13.58 15.06
N SER A 61 6.34 -14.49 14.21
CA SER A 61 6.78 -14.14 12.87
C SER A 61 5.60 -13.56 12.11
N ARG A 62 5.80 -12.36 11.54
CA ARG A 62 4.83 -11.70 10.67
C ARG A 62 5.29 -11.84 9.23
N TYR A 63 4.33 -12.04 8.34
CA TYR A 63 4.55 -12.30 6.93
C TYR A 63 3.68 -11.37 6.09
N LYS A 64 4.21 -10.97 4.94
CA LYS A 64 3.41 -10.29 3.93
C LYS A 64 3.60 -10.93 2.59
N ASP A 65 2.57 -10.92 1.79
CA ASP A 65 2.67 -11.20 0.36
C ASP A 65 2.85 -9.86 -0.35
N ILE A 66 3.70 -9.85 -1.38
CA ILE A 66 4.03 -8.68 -2.19
C ILE A 66 3.78 -9.03 -3.64
N ALA A 67 3.07 -8.17 -4.35
CA ALA A 67 3.01 -8.25 -5.80
C ALA A 67 3.21 -6.87 -6.40
N LYS A 68 4.17 -6.74 -7.31
CA LYS A 68 4.43 -5.49 -8.01
C LYS A 68 3.94 -5.58 -9.44
N LEU A 69 3.17 -4.57 -9.84
CA LEU A 69 2.57 -4.50 -11.16
C LEU A 69 2.83 -3.16 -11.81
N GLN A 70 2.79 -3.15 -13.13
CA GLN A 70 2.81 -1.95 -13.95
C GLN A 70 1.46 -1.80 -14.64
N SER A 71 0.91 -0.59 -14.62
CA SER A 71 -0.25 -0.24 -15.43
C SER A 71 0.21 0.53 -16.66
N THR A 72 -0.24 0.09 -17.83
CA THR A 72 -0.01 0.81 -19.08
C THR A 72 -0.71 2.16 -19.08
N ASP A 73 -1.91 2.23 -18.49
CA ASP A 73 -2.77 3.43 -18.48
C ASP A 73 -2.13 4.59 -17.72
N SER A 74 -1.72 4.34 -16.47
CA SER A 74 -1.10 5.38 -15.63
C SER A 74 0.38 5.56 -15.89
N LYS A 75 1.02 4.62 -16.61
CA LYS A 75 2.48 4.49 -16.78
C LYS A 75 3.23 4.40 -15.43
N LYS A 76 2.52 4.09 -14.35
CA LYS A 76 3.08 3.91 -13.01
C LYS A 76 3.19 2.44 -12.65
N CYS A 77 4.15 2.16 -11.80
CA CYS A 77 4.28 0.90 -11.10
C CYS A 77 3.62 1.00 -9.73
N PHE A 78 3.04 -0.11 -9.31
CA PHE A 78 2.29 -0.26 -8.07
C PHE A 78 2.81 -1.46 -7.29
N VAL A 79 2.68 -1.41 -5.98
CA VAL A 79 2.94 -2.54 -5.09
C VAL A 79 1.71 -2.84 -4.25
N LEU A 80 1.28 -4.09 -4.32
CA LEU A 80 0.24 -4.66 -3.49
C LEU A 80 0.93 -5.36 -2.34
N GLU A 81 0.51 -5.06 -1.13
CA GLU A 81 1.01 -5.70 0.08
C GLU A 81 -0.17 -6.23 0.88
N SER A 82 -0.16 -7.54 1.15
CA SER A 82 -1.13 -8.15 2.05
C SER A 82 -0.45 -8.57 3.34
N TYR A 83 -0.88 -7.99 4.45
CA TYR A 83 -0.27 -8.18 5.75
C TYR A 83 -1.01 -9.24 6.57
N GLY A 84 -0.30 -10.27 7.05
CA GLY A 84 -0.82 -11.09 8.14
C GLY A 84 -0.04 -12.37 8.49
N ALA A 85 -0.76 -13.34 9.04
CA ALA A 85 -0.22 -14.60 9.55
C ALA A 85 -1.22 -15.71 9.19
N PRO A 86 -0.76 -16.95 8.97
CA PRO A 86 -0.74 -17.71 7.70
C PRO A 86 -2.06 -17.84 6.88
N PHE A 87 -3.08 -17.02 7.14
CA PHE A 87 -4.43 -17.12 6.57
C PHE A 87 -5.05 -15.78 6.16
N SER A 88 -4.26 -14.70 6.06
CA SER A 88 -4.76 -13.41 5.58
C SER A 88 -4.64 -13.32 4.07
N ILE A 89 -5.76 -12.97 3.41
CA ILE A 89 -5.95 -12.56 2.01
C ILE A 89 -4.67 -12.64 1.16
N THR A 90 -4.42 -13.79 0.54
CA THR A 90 -3.31 -13.93 -0.41
C THR A 90 -3.54 -13.04 -1.62
N ILE A 91 -2.49 -12.43 -2.16
CA ILE A 91 -2.59 -11.70 -3.42
C ILE A 91 -2.78 -12.73 -4.55
N ASP A 92 -4.01 -12.95 -4.99
CA ASP A 92 -4.29 -13.85 -6.12
C ASP A 92 -3.97 -13.17 -7.46
N THR A 93 -2.68 -13.18 -7.81
CA THR A 93 -2.20 -12.58 -9.06
C THR A 93 -2.77 -13.26 -10.29
N ASN A 94 -3.16 -14.54 -10.23
CA ASN A 94 -3.80 -15.24 -11.34
C ASN A 94 -5.18 -14.67 -11.64
N THR A 95 -5.99 -14.46 -10.60
CA THR A 95 -7.29 -13.82 -10.74
C THR A 95 -7.14 -12.37 -11.22
N LEU A 96 -6.18 -11.62 -10.68
CA LEU A 96 -5.91 -10.24 -11.11
C LEU A 96 -5.48 -10.16 -12.59
N ARG A 97 -4.61 -11.06 -13.06
CA ARG A 97 -4.18 -11.13 -14.48
C ARG A 97 -5.32 -11.45 -15.44
N ARG A 98 -6.27 -12.30 -15.03
CA ARG A 98 -7.41 -12.71 -15.85
C ARG A 98 -8.53 -11.69 -15.84
N SER A 99 -8.51 -10.77 -14.89
CA SER A 99 -9.54 -9.75 -14.76
C SER A 99 -9.34 -8.68 -15.83
N PRO A 100 -10.38 -8.34 -16.60
CA PRO A 100 -10.27 -7.28 -17.60
C PRO A 100 -10.03 -5.90 -16.97
N LYS A 101 -10.39 -5.76 -15.69
CA LYS A 101 -10.23 -4.54 -14.90
C LYS A 101 -9.81 -4.91 -13.49
N VAL A 102 -8.90 -4.12 -12.93
CA VAL A 102 -8.55 -4.16 -11.51
C VAL A 102 -8.72 -2.76 -10.95
N TYR A 103 -9.45 -2.65 -9.86
CA TYR A 103 -9.59 -1.42 -9.11
C TYR A 103 -8.60 -1.44 -7.96
N ILE A 104 -7.85 -0.36 -7.82
CA ILE A 104 -6.92 -0.16 -6.71
C ILE A 104 -7.31 1.10 -5.93
N VAL A 105 -7.07 1.08 -4.64
CA VAL A 105 -7.18 2.25 -3.76
C VAL A 105 -5.78 2.72 -3.44
N VAL A 106 -5.52 3.99 -3.71
CA VAL A 106 -4.21 4.62 -3.57
C VAL A 106 -4.38 5.99 -2.94
N ASN A 107 -3.36 6.46 -2.23
CA ASN A 107 -3.34 7.82 -1.74
C ASN A 107 -3.12 8.81 -2.90
N LYS A 108 -3.91 9.89 -2.93
CA LYS A 108 -3.84 10.91 -3.99
C LYS A 108 -2.50 11.62 -4.04
N ASP A 109 -1.89 11.89 -2.89
CA ASP A 109 -0.61 12.59 -2.84
C ASP A 109 0.49 11.68 -3.41
N ASP A 110 0.45 10.38 -3.10
CA ASP A 110 1.40 9.39 -3.65
C ASP A 110 1.22 9.20 -5.16
N MET A 111 -0.03 9.20 -5.63
CA MET A 111 -0.33 9.19 -7.06
C MET A 111 0.21 10.41 -7.79
N ASN A 112 0.20 11.59 -7.17
CA ASN A 112 0.70 12.82 -7.76
C ASN A 112 2.20 13.08 -7.50
N ASN A 113 2.84 12.26 -6.66
CA ASN A 113 4.24 12.40 -6.34
C ASN A 113 5.13 11.94 -7.52
N PRO A 114 5.99 12.81 -8.09
CA PRO A 114 6.87 12.45 -9.19
C PRO A 114 8.01 11.51 -8.79
N LYS A 115 8.27 11.34 -7.48
CA LYS A 115 9.26 10.37 -6.97
C LYS A 115 8.71 8.96 -6.87
N LEU A 116 7.39 8.78 -7.00
CA LEU A 116 6.70 7.49 -6.91
C LEU A 116 6.08 7.08 -8.25
N GLY A 117 5.94 5.78 -8.44
CA GLY A 117 5.42 5.15 -9.65
C GLY A 117 6.49 4.57 -10.56
N SER A 118 7.77 4.52 -10.15
CA SER A 118 8.81 3.77 -10.86
C SER A 118 8.89 2.33 -10.36
N LYS A 119 9.67 1.46 -11.02
CA LYS A 119 9.89 0.08 -10.55
C LYS A 119 10.64 0.04 -9.21
N GLU A 120 11.53 1.00 -9.01
CA GLU A 120 12.32 1.16 -7.79
C GLU A 120 11.48 1.74 -6.65
N ASN A 121 10.57 2.67 -6.98
CA ASN A 121 9.68 3.33 -6.03
C ASN A 121 8.22 3.23 -6.50
N PRO A 122 7.59 2.04 -6.41
CA PRO A 122 6.19 1.87 -6.84
C PRO A 122 5.23 2.61 -5.90
N VAL A 123 4.07 3.04 -6.43
CA VAL A 123 2.98 3.57 -5.60
C VAL A 123 2.35 2.43 -4.82
N VAL A 124 2.11 2.63 -3.53
CA VAL A 124 1.52 1.58 -2.71
C VAL A 124 0.02 1.54 -2.86
N VAL A 125 -0.49 0.33 -3.05
CA VAL A 125 -1.90 0.02 -3.13
C VAL A 125 -2.39 -0.34 -1.74
N LEU A 126 -3.33 0.46 -1.25
CA LEU A 126 -3.95 0.31 0.08
C LEU A 126 -5.04 -0.76 0.06
N TRP A 127 -5.67 -0.95 -1.09
CA TRP A 127 -6.67 -1.99 -1.32
C TRP A 127 -6.83 -2.30 -2.81
N TRP A 128 -7.26 -3.51 -3.16
CA TRP A 128 -7.55 -3.88 -4.55
C TRP A 128 -8.76 -4.82 -4.67
N TYR A 129 -9.46 -4.75 -5.80
CA TYR A 129 -10.61 -5.60 -6.12
C TYR A 129 -10.85 -5.67 -7.63
N ILE A 130 -11.56 -6.70 -8.09
CA ILE A 130 -11.80 -6.98 -9.52
C ILE A 130 -13.23 -6.67 -9.98
N ASP A 131 -14.15 -6.49 -9.05
CA ASP A 131 -15.57 -6.20 -9.33
C ASP A 131 -15.94 -4.85 -8.70
N SER A 132 -16.45 -3.93 -9.52
CA SER A 132 -16.80 -2.57 -9.12
C SER A 132 -17.88 -2.49 -8.04
N ASN A 133 -18.66 -3.55 -7.86
CA ASN A 133 -19.59 -3.68 -6.72
C ASN A 133 -18.86 -3.75 -5.37
N TYR A 134 -17.60 -4.22 -5.36
CA TYR A 134 -16.73 -4.23 -4.18
C TYR A 134 -16.23 -2.85 -3.76
N LYS A 135 -16.48 -1.79 -4.53
CA LYS A 135 -16.33 -0.41 -4.05
C LYS A 135 -17.20 -0.14 -2.80
N PHE A 136 -18.31 -0.87 -2.64
CA PHE A 136 -19.25 -0.74 -1.53
C PHE A 136 -19.16 -1.87 -0.49
N TYR A 137 -18.36 -2.90 -0.75
CA TYR A 137 -18.05 -3.86 0.29
C TYR A 137 -17.07 -3.16 1.22
N GLU A 138 -17.60 -2.65 2.35
CA GLU A 138 -16.83 -2.06 3.43
C GLU A 138 -15.74 -3.05 3.85
N VAL A 139 -14.54 -2.86 3.32
CA VAL A 139 -13.33 -3.17 4.08
C VAL A 139 -13.51 -2.40 5.38
N SER A 140 -13.57 -3.12 6.50
CA SER A 140 -13.79 -2.43 7.75
C SER A 140 -12.70 -1.38 7.92
N GLU A 141 -13.04 -0.20 8.45
CA GLU A 141 -12.05 0.85 8.71
C GLU A 141 -10.86 0.27 9.49
N LYS A 142 -11.09 -0.76 10.31
CA LYS A 142 -10.08 -1.54 11.02
C LYS A 142 -9.10 -2.28 10.09
N ASP A 143 -9.56 -2.92 9.03
CA ASP A 143 -8.69 -3.66 8.10
C ASP A 143 -7.86 -2.69 7.27
N TYR A 144 -8.47 -1.60 6.81
CA TYR A 144 -7.76 -0.50 6.16
C TYR A 144 -6.74 0.13 7.11
N LYS A 145 -7.13 0.44 8.35
CA LYS A 145 -6.24 0.95 9.40
C LYS A 145 -5.09 0.00 9.68
N ASN A 146 -5.32 -1.31 9.74
CA ASN A 146 -4.25 -2.27 9.99
C ASN A 146 -3.26 -2.32 8.82
N GLY A 147 -3.75 -2.43 7.58
CA GLY A 147 -2.91 -2.41 6.38
C GLY A 147 -2.12 -1.12 6.24
N VAL A 148 -2.80 0.04 6.35
CA VAL A 148 -2.17 1.36 6.24
C VAL A 148 -1.24 1.66 7.40
N LYS A 149 -1.58 1.30 8.64
CA LYS A 149 -0.69 1.52 9.78
C LYS A 149 0.56 0.64 9.67
N GLU A 150 0.44 -0.61 9.24
CA GLU A 150 1.59 -1.48 9.02
C GLU A 150 2.47 -0.95 7.88
N TYR A 151 1.86 -0.56 6.77
CA TYR A 151 2.51 0.10 5.65
C TYR A 151 3.25 1.40 6.05
N LEU A 152 2.55 2.35 6.66
CA LEU A 152 3.10 3.63 7.11
C LEU A 152 4.15 3.46 8.21
N THR A 153 4.16 2.32 8.92
CA THR A 153 5.24 1.94 9.85
C THR A 153 6.47 1.40 9.11
N TYR A 154 6.31 0.79 7.94
CA TYR A 154 7.39 0.18 7.17
C TYR A 154 8.07 1.15 6.18
N CYS A 155 7.31 2.02 5.51
CA CYS A 155 7.84 3.06 4.63
C CYS A 155 8.74 4.10 5.33
N GLN A 156 9.01 3.91 6.62
CA GLN A 156 9.88 4.70 7.47
C GLN A 156 11.38 4.38 7.28
N ASN A 157 11.74 3.35 6.50
CA ASN A 157 13.13 2.92 6.24
C ASN A 157 13.39 2.57 4.77
N GLY A 158 13.02 3.45 3.85
CA GLY A 158 13.39 3.39 2.42
C GLY A 158 14.25 4.57 2.02
#